data_AF-A0A0B7HQG3-F1
#
_entry.id   AF-A0A0B7HQG3-F1
#
_cell.length_a   1.000
_cell.length_b   1.000
_cell.length_c   1.000
_cell.angle_alpha   90.00
_cell.angle_beta   90.00
_cell.angle_gamma   90.00
#
_symmetry.space_group_name_H-M   'P 1'
#
loop_
_entity.id
_entity.type
_entity.pdbx_description
1 polymer ?
#
loop_
_entity_poly.entity_id
_entity_poly.type
_entity_poly.pdbx_seq_one_letter_code
_entity_poly.pdbx_strand_id
1 'polypeptide(L)'
;MLNISEKRKEAQTFFSLNPNKKTLLVLGGSLGARRINQLIESNLPLFEKLDIQVLWQCGKLYFEEYKKYDSENIKVLQFIDRMDFAYASADVIISRAGASSVSELCIVGKPVIFIPSPNVAEDHQTKNAQAIAKKQGCVLIRESELDSQFKTIFSQLILDENQQKNLSENIKN
;
A
#
# COMPACT_ATOMS: atom_id res chain seq x y z
N MET A 1 19.29 -7.88 -7.20
CA MET A 1 17.84 -7.99 -6.90
C MET A 1 17.65 -7.82 -5.40
N LEU A 2 16.72 -6.98 -4.97
CA LEU A 2 16.32 -6.93 -3.56
C LEU A 2 15.66 -8.27 -3.20
N ASN A 3 16.37 -9.13 -2.47
CA ASN A 3 15.85 -10.44 -2.06
C ASN A 3 14.91 -10.27 -0.84
N ILE A 4 13.76 -9.62 -1.07
CA ILE A 4 12.81 -9.25 -0.01
C ILE A 4 12.10 -10.45 0.61
N SER A 5 12.00 -11.58 -0.09
CA SER A 5 11.35 -12.81 0.42
C SER A 5 12.10 -13.42 1.59
N GLU A 6 13.44 -13.43 1.55
CA GLU A 6 14.28 -13.99 2.62
C GLU A 6 14.21 -13.16 3.91
N LYS A 7 13.91 -11.87 3.78
CA LYS A 7 13.81 -10.92 4.91
C LYS A 7 12.43 -10.84 5.53
N ARG A 8 11.41 -11.53 5.00
CA ARG A 8 10.00 -11.32 5.43
C ARG A 8 9.81 -11.52 6.93
N LYS A 9 10.27 -12.65 7.49
CA LYS A 9 10.10 -12.96 8.92
C LYS A 9 10.83 -11.94 9.79
N GLU A 10 12.06 -11.59 9.44
CA GLU A 10 12.85 -10.57 10.13
C GLU A 10 12.15 -9.21 10.10
N ALA A 11 11.63 -8.81 8.94
CA ALA A 11 10.89 -7.57 8.76
C ALA A 11 9.57 -7.54 9.55
N GLN A 12 8.83 -8.64 9.56
CA GLN A 12 7.61 -8.75 10.37
C GLN A 12 7.93 -8.63 11.87
N THR A 13 8.96 -9.33 12.36
CA THR A 13 9.42 -9.19 13.74
C THR A 13 9.85 -7.74 14.05
N PHE A 14 10.58 -7.10 13.15
CA PHE A 14 11.04 -5.71 13.32
C PHE A 14 9.87 -4.74 13.54
N PHE A 15 8.78 -4.90 12.79
CA PHE A 15 7.57 -4.07 12.97
C PHE A 15 6.58 -4.63 14.00
N SER A 16 6.94 -5.69 14.74
CA SER A 16 6.04 -6.39 15.67
C SER A 16 4.72 -6.83 15.02
N LEU A 17 4.83 -7.40 13.81
CA LEU A 17 3.75 -7.94 12.99
C LEU A 17 3.63 -9.46 13.16
N ASN A 18 2.42 -10.00 13.03
CA ASN A 18 2.16 -11.43 13.07
C ASN A 18 2.60 -12.11 11.76
N PRO A 19 3.47 -13.13 11.79
CA PRO A 19 3.97 -13.76 10.58
C PRO A 19 2.92 -14.57 9.81
N ASN A 20 1.82 -14.96 10.46
CA ASN A 20 0.76 -15.77 9.87
C ASN A 20 -0.35 -14.94 9.21
N LYS A 21 -0.31 -13.61 9.33
CA LYS A 21 -1.29 -12.70 8.73
C LYS A 21 -0.76 -12.04 7.46
N LYS A 22 -1.68 -11.69 6.55
CA LYS A 22 -1.35 -10.83 5.40
C LYS A 22 -1.12 -9.41 5.87
N THR A 23 -0.08 -8.76 5.34
CA THR A 23 0.29 -7.38 5.65
C THR A 23 -0.07 -6.44 4.51
N LEU A 24 -0.90 -5.44 4.81
CA LEU A 24 -1.13 -4.28 3.96
C LEU A 24 -0.13 -3.18 4.33
N LEU A 25 0.71 -2.77 3.37
CA LEU A 25 1.55 -1.57 3.52
C LEU A 25 0.86 -0.35 2.90
N VAL A 26 0.73 0.73 3.66
CA VAL A 26 0.15 1.99 3.19
C VAL A 26 1.20 3.08 3.18
N LEU A 27 1.41 3.67 2.01
CA LEU A 27 2.39 4.73 1.76
C LEU A 27 1.67 6.02 1.34
N GLY A 28 1.57 6.95 2.29
CA GLY A 28 1.03 8.30 2.03
C GLY A 28 2.05 9.28 1.45
N GLY A 29 3.33 8.90 1.38
CA GLY A 29 4.46 9.80 1.13
C GLY A 29 4.97 10.44 2.43
N SER A 30 6.16 11.05 2.41
CA SER A 30 6.83 11.56 3.63
C SER A 30 5.98 12.56 4.44
N LEU A 31 5.25 13.45 3.75
CA LEU A 31 4.31 14.39 4.38
C LEU A 31 2.94 13.76 4.69
N GLY A 32 2.64 12.61 4.11
CA GLY A 32 1.36 11.92 4.22
C GLY A 32 0.32 12.42 3.22
N ALA A 33 -0.64 11.56 2.90
CA ALA A 33 -1.74 11.86 2.01
C ALA A 33 -3.06 11.77 2.79
N ARG A 34 -3.66 12.93 3.13
CA ARG A 34 -4.89 13.00 3.93
C ARG A 34 -5.99 12.07 3.40
N ARG A 35 -6.23 12.08 2.09
CA ARG A 35 -7.29 11.26 1.47
C ARG A 35 -7.05 9.76 1.62
N ILE A 36 -5.79 9.32 1.54
CA ILE A 36 -5.39 7.93 1.81
C ILE A 36 -5.59 7.63 3.31
N ASN A 37 -5.18 8.53 4.20
CA ASN A 37 -5.34 8.31 5.63
C ASN A 37 -6.81 8.12 6.04
N GLN A 38 -7.70 8.97 5.52
CA GLN A 38 -9.16 8.86 5.71
C GLN A 38 -9.73 7.57 5.11
N LEU A 39 -9.18 7.11 3.98
CA LEU A 39 -9.56 5.84 3.37
C LEU A 39 -9.19 4.68 4.30
N ILE A 40 -7.98 4.66 4.86
CA ILE A 40 -7.55 3.60 5.77
C ILE A 40 -8.39 3.61 7.03
N GLU A 41 -8.58 4.78 7.66
CA GLU A 41 -9.41 4.94 8.86
C GLU A 41 -10.83 4.37 8.67
N SER A 42 -11.50 4.73 7.57
CA SER A 42 -12.86 4.27 7.28
C SER A 42 -12.97 2.78 6.90
N ASN A 43 -11.84 2.10 6.65
CA ASN A 43 -11.79 0.70 6.23
C ASN A 43 -11.07 -0.21 7.24
N LEU A 44 -10.66 0.28 8.41
CA LEU A 44 -10.11 -0.58 9.47
C LEU A 44 -11.01 -1.79 9.81
N PRO A 45 -12.35 -1.65 9.93
CA PRO A 45 -13.22 -2.80 10.18
C PRO A 45 -13.23 -3.84 9.04
N LEU A 46 -12.99 -3.41 7.80
CA LEU A 46 -12.87 -4.33 6.66
C LEU A 46 -11.56 -5.12 6.75
N PHE A 47 -10.45 -4.47 7.10
CA PHE A 47 -9.15 -5.13 7.24
C PHE A 47 -9.17 -6.16 8.37
N GLU A 48 -9.80 -5.81 9.50
CA GLU A 48 -10.02 -6.75 10.62
C GLU A 48 -10.86 -7.96 10.18
N LYS A 49 -11.98 -7.73 9.46
CA LYS A 49 -12.84 -8.81 8.94
C LYS A 49 -12.10 -9.77 7.99
N LEU A 50 -11.11 -9.26 7.24
CA LEU A 50 -10.29 -10.05 6.32
C LEU A 50 -9.03 -10.64 6.98
N ASP A 51 -8.88 -10.49 8.29
CA ASP A 51 -7.70 -10.89 9.08
C ASP A 51 -6.36 -10.33 8.53
N ILE A 52 -6.39 -9.06 8.12
CA ILE A 52 -5.24 -8.33 7.59
C ILE A 52 -4.65 -7.43 8.67
N GLN A 53 -3.32 -7.43 8.78
CA GLN A 53 -2.60 -6.42 9.57
C GLN A 53 -2.13 -5.28 8.66
N VAL A 54 -2.02 -4.07 9.22
CA VAL A 54 -1.73 -2.84 8.47
C VAL A 54 -0.44 -2.20 8.97
N LEU A 55 0.53 -2.00 8.09
CA LEU A 55 1.69 -1.14 8.31
C LEU A 55 1.42 0.20 7.61
N TRP A 56 1.13 1.24 8.39
CA TRP A 56 0.58 2.49 7.89
C TRP A 56 1.52 3.67 8.12
N GLN A 57 2.18 4.11 7.04
CA GLN A 57 2.93 5.36 7.03
C GLN A 57 1.98 6.52 6.74
N CYS A 58 1.45 7.15 7.78
CA CYS A 58 0.44 8.21 7.69
C CYS A 58 1.03 9.61 7.42
N GLY A 59 2.35 9.78 7.60
CA GLY A 59 3.08 11.03 7.39
C GLY A 59 3.12 11.93 8.62
N LYS A 60 4.19 12.72 8.71
CA LYS A 60 4.47 13.58 9.87
C LYS A 60 3.33 14.56 10.21
N LEU A 61 2.65 15.10 9.19
CA LEU A 61 1.57 16.07 9.38
C LEU A 61 0.33 15.48 10.04
N TYR A 62 0.12 14.17 9.89
CA TYR A 62 -1.11 13.49 10.32
C TYR A 62 -0.88 12.50 11.46
N PHE A 63 0.36 12.30 11.89
CA PHE A 63 0.69 11.28 12.89
C PHE A 63 -0.08 11.45 14.20
N GLU A 64 -0.20 12.67 14.71
CA GLU A 64 -0.94 12.95 15.95
C GLU A 64 -2.43 12.60 15.84
N GLU A 65 -3.02 12.72 14.66
CA GLU A 65 -4.43 12.39 14.40
C GLU A 65 -4.67 10.87 14.37
N TYR A 66 -3.74 10.12 13.75
CA TYR A 66 -3.93 8.70 13.46
C TYR A 66 -3.22 7.75 14.43
N LYS A 67 -2.27 8.20 15.26
CA LYS A 67 -1.56 7.33 16.22
C LYS A 67 -2.49 6.60 17.21
N LYS A 68 -3.69 7.14 17.44
CA LYS A 68 -4.74 6.51 18.26
C LYS A 68 -5.21 5.15 17.72
N TYR A 69 -4.95 4.85 16.45
CA TYR A 69 -5.29 3.58 15.80
C TYR A 69 -4.17 2.54 15.91
N ASP A 70 -3.01 2.88 16.47
CA ASP A 70 -1.93 1.92 16.70
C ASP A 70 -2.39 0.82 17.67
N SER A 71 -2.15 -0.43 17.28
CA SER A 71 -2.61 -1.62 18.00
C SER A 71 -1.75 -2.84 17.62
N GLU A 72 -2.18 -4.04 18.03
CA GLU A 72 -1.49 -5.28 17.67
C GLU A 72 -1.50 -5.51 16.14
N ASN A 73 -2.65 -5.28 15.49
CA ASN A 73 -2.81 -5.53 14.05
C ASN A 73 -2.59 -4.27 13.18
N ILE A 74 -2.37 -3.10 13.78
CA ILE A 74 -2.18 -1.84 13.05
C ILE A 74 -0.95 -1.13 13.60
N LYS A 75 0.04 -0.88 12.75
CA LYS A 75 1.25 -0.12 13.08
C LYS A 75 1.20 1.22 12.38
N VAL A 76 0.95 2.28 13.14
CA VAL A 76 0.89 3.65 12.62
C VAL A 76 2.23 4.32 12.80
N LEU A 77 2.82 4.77 11.69
CA LEU A 77 4.14 5.39 11.66
C LEU A 77 4.08 6.75 10.98
N GLN A 78 4.82 7.72 11.53
CA GLN A 78 5.03 9.00 10.84
C GLN A 78 5.91 8.82 9.58
N PHE A 79 6.93 7.96 9.69
CA PHE A 79 7.94 7.69 8.68
C PHE A 79 8.46 6.26 8.85
N ILE A 80 8.95 5.65 7.78
CA ILE A 80 9.52 4.31 7.78
C ILE A 80 11.00 4.42 7.39
N ASP A 81 11.90 4.16 8.33
CA ASP A 81 13.35 4.20 8.09
C ASP A 81 13.85 3.00 7.30
N ARG A 82 13.28 1.80 7.56
CA ARG A 82 13.63 0.54 6.90
C ARG A 82 12.62 0.17 5.83
N MET A 83 12.65 0.91 4.72
CA MET A 83 11.78 0.64 3.57
C MET A 83 11.98 -0.76 2.99
N ASP A 84 13.22 -1.29 3.01
CA ASP A 84 13.49 -2.66 2.59
C ASP A 84 12.72 -3.70 3.43
N PHE A 85 12.59 -3.46 4.74
CA PHE A 85 11.77 -4.30 5.62
C PHE A 85 10.28 -4.06 5.38
N ALA A 86 9.83 -2.82 5.18
CA ALA A 86 8.43 -2.57 4.91
C ALA A 86 7.97 -3.32 3.65
N TYR A 87 8.75 -3.26 2.57
CA TYR A 87 8.49 -4.01 1.34
C TYR A 87 8.58 -5.53 1.52
N ALA A 88 9.53 -6.03 2.31
CA ALA A 88 9.64 -7.45 2.63
C ALA A 88 8.43 -7.98 3.44
N SER A 89 7.93 -7.17 4.37
CA SER A 89 6.78 -7.53 5.21
C SER A 89 5.45 -7.52 4.47
N ALA A 90 5.34 -6.75 3.38
CA ALA A 90 4.11 -6.48 2.66
C ALA A 90 3.66 -7.62 1.73
N ASP A 91 2.35 -7.84 1.68
CA ASP A 91 1.68 -8.69 0.69
C ASP A 91 0.96 -7.87 -0.36
N VAL A 92 0.36 -6.73 0.03
CA VAL A 92 -0.27 -5.76 -0.86
C VAL A 92 0.13 -4.36 -0.41
N ILE A 93 0.25 -3.44 -1.36
CA ILE A 93 0.66 -2.06 -1.11
C ILE A 93 -0.40 -1.09 -1.63
N ILE A 94 -0.75 -0.08 -0.83
CA ILE A 94 -1.49 1.11 -1.26
C ILE A 94 -0.53 2.28 -1.30
N SER A 95 -0.45 2.98 -2.44
CA SER A 95 0.49 4.10 -2.58
C SER A 95 -0.02 5.19 -3.52
N ARG A 96 0.54 6.39 -3.38
CA ARG A 96 0.49 7.42 -4.42
C ARG A 96 1.31 6.99 -5.63
N ALA A 97 0.96 7.53 -6.80
CA ALA A 97 1.65 7.21 -8.06
C ALA A 97 2.73 8.24 -8.45
N GLY A 98 3.47 8.75 -7.46
CA GLY A 98 4.63 9.60 -7.70
C GLY A 98 5.74 8.85 -8.46
N ALA A 99 6.51 9.54 -9.29
CA ALA A 99 7.52 8.90 -10.16
C ALA A 99 8.49 7.99 -9.38
N SER A 100 9.07 8.48 -8.28
CA SER A 100 9.97 7.70 -7.42
C SER A 100 9.29 6.47 -6.82
N SER A 101 8.08 6.64 -6.29
CA SER A 101 7.32 5.54 -5.68
C SER A 101 6.97 4.48 -6.72
N VAL A 102 6.56 4.88 -7.93
CA VAL A 102 6.26 3.94 -9.01
C VAL A 102 7.50 3.15 -9.40
N SER A 103 8.63 3.83 -9.65
CA SER A 103 9.89 3.16 -10.00
C SER A 103 10.35 2.18 -8.93
N GLU A 104 10.26 2.56 -7.65
CA GLU A 104 10.63 1.68 -6.54
C GLU A 104 9.70 0.46 -6.45
N LEU A 105 8.39 0.67 -6.58
CA LEU A 105 7.41 -0.42 -6.50
C LEU A 105 7.48 -1.40 -7.67
N CYS A 106 7.88 -0.94 -8.86
CA CYS A 106 8.23 -1.80 -9.98
C CYS A 106 9.39 -2.75 -9.67
N ILE A 107 10.40 -2.29 -8.92
CA ILE A 107 11.52 -3.14 -8.48
C ILE A 107 11.08 -4.10 -7.38
N VAL A 108 10.26 -3.61 -6.43
CA VAL A 108 9.73 -4.40 -5.30
C VAL A 108 8.85 -5.55 -5.80
N GLY A 109 8.03 -5.33 -6.82
CA GLY A 109 7.33 -6.42 -7.49
C GLY A 109 6.21 -7.05 -6.67
N LYS A 110 5.45 -6.23 -5.94
CA LYS A 110 4.30 -6.62 -5.14
C LYS A 110 3.00 -6.12 -5.78
N PRO A 111 1.84 -6.69 -5.47
CA PRO A 111 0.56 -6.13 -5.88
C PRO A 111 0.38 -4.73 -5.30
N VAL A 112 0.09 -3.75 -6.17
CA VAL A 112 -0.10 -2.35 -5.77
C VAL A 112 -1.47 -1.85 -6.21
N ILE A 113 -2.15 -1.17 -5.29
CA ILE A 113 -3.26 -0.26 -5.60
C ILE A 113 -2.72 1.18 -5.61
N PHE A 114 -2.66 1.78 -6.79
CA PHE A 114 -2.29 3.18 -6.94
C PHE A 114 -3.53 4.08 -6.80
N ILE A 115 -3.37 5.11 -5.98
CA ILE A 115 -4.35 6.19 -5.78
C ILE A 115 -3.67 7.52 -6.14
N PRO A 116 -3.64 7.92 -7.43
CA PRO A 116 -3.02 9.16 -7.86
C PRO A 116 -3.60 10.38 -7.13
N SER A 117 -2.75 11.35 -6.81
CA SER A 117 -3.23 12.66 -6.34
C SER A 117 -3.82 13.43 -7.53
N PRO A 118 -5.04 14.01 -7.41
CA PRO A 118 -5.62 14.85 -8.46
C PRO A 118 -4.98 16.24 -8.55
N ASN A 119 -4.21 16.63 -7.52
CA ASN A 119 -3.70 17.99 -7.35
C ASN A 119 -2.27 18.18 -7.89
N VAL A 120 -1.78 17.28 -8.74
CA VAL A 120 -0.43 17.38 -9.34
C VAL A 120 -0.49 17.99 -10.73
N ALA A 121 0.56 18.73 -11.09
CA ALA A 121 0.69 19.31 -12.41
C ALA A 121 0.53 18.24 -13.51
N GLU A 122 -0.18 18.62 -14.58
CA GLU A 122 -0.44 17.83 -15.79
C GLU A 122 -0.95 16.39 -15.57
N ASP A 123 -1.54 16.10 -14.41
CA ASP A 123 -2.05 14.77 -14.05
C ASP A 123 -1.00 13.65 -14.17
N HIS A 124 0.28 13.99 -13.91
CA HIS A 124 1.39 13.05 -14.12
C HIS A 124 1.29 11.79 -13.26
N GLN A 125 0.75 11.86 -12.03
CA GLN A 125 0.59 10.66 -11.20
C GLN A 125 -0.40 9.67 -11.83
N THR A 126 -1.51 10.16 -12.41
CA THR A 126 -2.47 9.29 -13.09
C THR A 126 -1.84 8.65 -14.32
N LYS A 127 -1.08 9.42 -15.12
CA LYS A 127 -0.34 8.89 -16.28
C LYS A 127 0.66 7.80 -15.88
N ASN A 128 1.39 7.98 -14.78
CA ASN A 128 2.32 6.97 -14.26
C ASN A 128 1.58 5.68 -13.89
N ALA A 129 0.51 5.78 -13.09
CA ALA A 129 -0.26 4.61 -12.69
C ALA A 129 -0.93 3.93 -13.89
N GLN A 130 -1.45 4.69 -14.86
CA GLN A 130 -2.05 4.16 -16.08
C GLN A 130 -1.04 3.37 -16.92
N ALA A 131 0.22 3.81 -17.01
CA ALA A 131 1.25 3.09 -17.74
C ALA A 131 1.47 1.68 -17.17
N ILE A 132 1.43 1.54 -15.84
CA ILE A 132 1.55 0.25 -15.15
C ILE A 132 0.25 -0.56 -15.26
N ALA A 133 -0.91 0.09 -15.09
CA ALA A 133 -2.22 -0.56 -15.17
C ALA A 133 -2.49 -1.14 -16.57
N LYS A 134 -2.05 -0.48 -17.65
CA LYS A 134 -2.14 -0.98 -19.03
C LYS A 134 -1.45 -2.32 -19.25
N LYS A 135 -0.40 -2.59 -18.48
CA LYS A 135 0.32 -3.87 -18.47
C LYS A 135 -0.26 -4.87 -17.46
N GLN A 136 -1.39 -4.54 -16.83
CA GLN A 136 -1.96 -5.33 -15.72
C GLN A 136 -0.96 -5.49 -14.56
N GLY A 137 -0.11 -4.48 -14.31
CA GLY A 137 0.86 -4.48 -13.21
C GLY A 137 0.36 -3.82 -11.93
N CYS A 138 -0.76 -3.11 -11.97
CA CYS A 138 -1.35 -2.51 -10.78
C CYS A 138 -2.86 -2.37 -10.92
N VAL A 139 -3.52 -2.22 -9.78
CA VAL A 139 -4.88 -1.69 -9.71
C VAL A 139 -4.79 -0.17 -9.60
N LEU A 140 -5.58 0.55 -10.40
CA LEU A 140 -5.66 2.00 -10.37
C LEU A 140 -7.07 2.40 -9.91
N ILE A 141 -7.17 3.20 -8.85
CA ILE A 141 -8.43 3.79 -8.38
C ILE A 141 -8.24 5.30 -8.24
N ARG A 142 -9.12 6.10 -8.86
CA ARG A 142 -9.09 7.56 -8.68
C ARG A 142 -9.63 7.94 -7.31
N GLU A 143 -9.19 9.07 -6.75
CA GLU A 143 -9.72 9.54 -5.47
C GLU A 143 -11.23 9.71 -5.44
N SER A 144 -11.82 10.18 -6.54
CA SER A 144 -13.27 10.37 -6.71
C SER A 144 -14.05 9.05 -6.70
N GLU A 145 -13.38 7.92 -6.93
CA GLU A 145 -13.98 6.60 -7.05
C GLU A 145 -13.80 5.76 -5.77
N LEU A 146 -12.96 6.21 -4.84
CA LEU A 146 -12.58 5.45 -3.64
C LEU A 146 -13.78 4.97 -2.83
N ASP A 147 -14.73 5.87 -2.53
CA ASP A 147 -15.85 5.53 -1.65
C ASP A 147 -16.80 4.51 -2.28
N SER A 148 -16.88 4.47 -3.61
CA SER A 148 -17.76 3.56 -4.35
C SER A 148 -17.09 2.24 -4.73
N GLN A 149 -15.77 2.23 -4.96
CA GLN A 149 -15.09 1.07 -5.55
C GLN A 149 -14.10 0.37 -4.62
N PHE A 150 -13.50 1.08 -3.64
CA PHE A 150 -12.35 0.56 -2.90
C PHE A 150 -12.65 -0.76 -2.18
N LYS A 151 -13.76 -0.83 -1.43
CA LYS A 151 -14.12 -2.03 -0.65
C LYS A 151 -14.21 -3.27 -1.52
N THR A 152 -14.89 -3.16 -2.65
CA THR A 152 -15.10 -4.26 -3.60
C THR A 152 -13.77 -4.70 -4.22
N ILE A 153 -13.02 -3.74 -4.77
CA ILE A 153 -11.75 -4.02 -5.46
C ILE A 153 -10.71 -4.59 -4.48
N PHE A 154 -10.58 -4.00 -3.30
CA PHE A 154 -9.64 -4.47 -2.28
C PHE A 154 -9.98 -5.89 -1.82
N SER A 155 -11.26 -6.18 -1.55
CA SER A 155 -11.69 -7.51 -1.12
C SER A 155 -11.44 -8.56 -2.19
N GLN A 156 -11.75 -8.25 -3.47
CA GLN A 156 -11.44 -9.12 -4.60
C GLN A 156 -9.95 -9.39 -4.70
N LEU A 157 -9.13 -8.33 -4.65
CA LEU A 157 -7.68 -8.46 -4.75
C LEU A 157 -7.11 -9.35 -3.63
N ILE A 158 -7.54 -9.17 -2.39
CA ILE A 158 -7.02 -9.94 -1.24
C ILE A 158 -7.35 -11.44 -1.33
N LEU A 159 -8.53 -11.76 -1.85
CA LEU A 159 -9.05 -13.13 -1.97
C LEU A 159 -8.57 -13.86 -3.23
N ASP A 160 -8.11 -13.14 -4.26
CA ASP A 160 -7.62 -13.71 -5.51
C ASP A 160 -6.08 -13.74 -5.57
N GLU A 161 -5.51 -14.90 -5.25
CA GLU A 161 -4.06 -15.13 -5.29
C GLU A 161 -3.50 -15.11 -6.72
N ASN A 162 -4.28 -15.52 -7.72
CA ASN A 162 -3.85 -15.48 -9.12
C ASN A 162 -3.73 -14.03 -9.59
N GLN A 163 -4.69 -13.18 -9.22
CA GLN A 163 -4.61 -11.75 -9.50
C GLN A 163 -3.40 -11.12 -8.81
N GLN A 164 -3.15 -11.43 -7.53
CA GLN A 164 -1.96 -10.95 -6.81
C GLN A 164 -0.66 -11.35 -7.54
N LYS A 165 -0.56 -12.61 -7.98
CA LYS A 165 0.60 -13.11 -8.72
C LYS A 165 0.78 -12.37 -10.06
N ASN A 166 -0.28 -12.24 -10.85
CA ASN A 166 -0.24 -11.54 -12.13
C ASN A 166 0.21 -10.09 -11.98
N LEU A 167 -0.34 -9.36 -11.00
CA LEU A 167 0.07 -7.99 -10.70
C LEU A 167 1.56 -7.91 -10.32
N SER A 168 2.01 -8.83 -9.46
CA SER A 168 3.40 -8.89 -8.98
C SER A 168 4.42 -9.19 -10.09
N GLU A 169 4.05 -10.00 -11.07
CA GLU A 169 4.89 -10.33 -12.22
C GLU A 169 4.91 -9.17 -13.22
N ASN A 170 3.74 -8.61 -13.54
CA ASN A 170 3.59 -7.58 -14.56
C ASN A 170 4.13 -6.22 -14.14
N ILE A 171 4.11 -5.86 -12.85
CA ILE A 171 4.62 -4.57 -12.38
C ILE A 171 6.13 -4.40 -12.60
N LYS A 172 6.87 -5.51 -12.78
CA LYS A 172 8.32 -5.52 -13.03
C LYS A 172 8.68 -5.27 -14.50
N ASN A 173 7.70 -5.34 -15.42
CA ASN A 173 7.88 -5.31 -16.88
C ASN A 173 7.46 -3.98 -17.51
#